data_AF-A0A843HEG2-F1
#
_entry.id   AF-A0A843HEG2-F1
#
_cell.length_a   1.000
_cell.length_b   1.000
_cell.length_c   1.000
_cell.angle_alpha   90.00
_cell.angle_beta   90.00
_cell.angle_gamma   90.00
#
_symmetry.space_group_name_H-M   'P 1'
#
loop_
_entity.id
_entity.type
_entity.pdbx_description
1 polymer ?
#
loop_
_entity_poly.entity_id
_entity_poly.type
_entity_poly.pdbx_seq_one_letter_code
_entity_poly.pdbx_strand_id
1 'polypeptide(L)'
;MDDDKILELTSKIEETIGKDNAAMISDTLGEIITGNAENMKAIAARDEEIKHLQDRNDKLVSANGALLQKVPMGFEKKSEPKEKEEPKPQISLKDAFDSKGNFLK
;
A
#
# COMPACT_ATOMS: atom_id res chain seq x y z
N MET A 1 2.17 8.14 28.71
CA MET A 1 3.17 7.49 29.59
C MET A 1 2.75 7.89 30.99
N ASP A 2 2.55 6.96 31.90
CA ASP A 2 2.18 7.31 33.27
C ASP A 2 3.40 7.95 33.95
N ASP A 3 3.28 9.23 34.29
CA ASP A 3 4.36 10.01 34.94
C ASP A 3 4.86 9.32 36.22
N ASP A 4 3.97 8.61 36.92
CA ASP A 4 4.29 7.80 38.11
C ASP A 4 5.31 6.69 37.84
N LYS A 5 5.26 6.05 36.66
CA LYS A 5 6.22 5.00 36.26
C LYS A 5 7.59 5.59 35.95
N ILE A 6 7.63 6.78 35.37
CA ILE A 6 8.89 7.46 35.07
C ILE A 6 9.57 7.84 36.39
N LEU A 7 8.80 8.38 37.35
CA LEU A 7 9.29 8.73 38.67
C LEU A 7 9.90 7.51 39.38
N GLU A 8 9.18 6.38 39.37
CA GLU A 8 9.63 5.14 40.01
C GLU A 8 10.92 4.59 39.37
N LEU A 9 11.04 4.68 38.04
CA LEU A 9 12.25 4.29 37.31
C LEU A 9 13.43 5.20 37.65
N THR A 10 13.23 6.52 37.66
CA THR A 10 14.29 7.48 37.99
C THR A 10 14.77 7.32 39.43
N SER A 11 13.86 7.08 40.40
CA SER A 11 14.25 6.84 41.80
C SER A 11 15.04 5.53 41.97
N LYS A 12 14.66 4.45 41.25
CA LYS A 12 15.45 3.20 41.25
C LYS A 12 16.83 3.36 40.64
N ILE A 13 16.94 4.15 39.57
CA ILE A 13 18.22 4.52 38.96
C ILE A 13 19.07 5.27 40.00
N GLU A 14 18.50 6.29 40.65
CA GLU A 14 19.19 7.08 41.69
C GLU A 14 19.71 6.22 42.85
N GLU A 15 18.90 5.27 43.34
CA GLU A 15 19.30 4.32 44.39
C GLU A 15 20.44 3.39 43.97
N THR A 16 20.50 2.99 42.70
CA THR A 16 21.41 1.93 42.24
C THR A 16 22.81 2.46 41.88
N ILE A 17 22.90 3.68 41.37
CA ILE A 17 24.12 4.23 40.75
C ILE A 17 24.58 5.56 41.35
N GLY A 18 23.84 6.09 42.32
CA GLY A 18 24.14 7.32 43.03
C GLY A 18 23.72 8.58 42.25
N LYS A 19 23.46 9.66 43.00
CA LYS A 19 22.87 10.91 42.51
C LYS A 19 23.53 11.49 41.26
N ASP A 20 24.85 11.57 41.26
CA ASP A 20 25.59 12.25 40.19
C ASP A 20 25.51 11.49 38.86
N ASN A 21 25.61 10.15 38.91
CA ASN A 21 25.46 9.31 37.72
C ASN A 21 24.00 9.24 37.25
N ALA A 22 23.06 9.22 38.19
CA ALA A 22 21.64 9.20 37.87
C ALA A 22 21.16 10.49 37.19
N ALA A 23 21.72 11.64 37.56
CA ALA A 23 21.45 12.91 36.89
C ALA A 23 21.92 12.89 35.42
N MET A 24 23.17 12.47 35.16
CA MET A 24 23.69 12.37 33.79
C MET A 24 22.89 11.39 32.90
N ILE A 25 22.46 10.27 33.49
CA ILE A 25 21.62 9.28 32.79
C ILE A 25 20.23 9.83 32.52
N SER A 26 19.65 10.56 33.46
CA SER A 26 18.32 11.19 33.30
C SER A 26 18.33 12.24 32.19
N ASP A 27 19.39 13.05 32.10
CA ASP A 27 19.56 14.02 31.01
C ASP A 27 19.67 13.31 29.66
N THR A 28 20.49 12.26 29.57
CA THR A 28 20.65 11.45 28.35
C THR A 28 19.34 10.78 27.94
N LEU A 29 18.56 10.27 28.91
CA LEU A 29 17.23 9.72 28.66
C LEU A 29 16.25 10.79 28.16
N GLY A 30 16.32 12.01 28.70
CA GLY A 30 15.53 13.15 28.23
C GLY A 30 15.82 13.50 26.77
N GLU A 31 17.10 13.52 26.38
CA GLU A 31 17.52 13.71 24.98
C GLU A 31 16.98 12.60 24.07
N ILE A 32 17.10 11.34 24.49
CA ILE A 32 16.58 10.18 23.73
C ILE A 32 15.06 10.26 23.57
N ILE A 33 14.32 10.60 24.63
CA ILE A 33 12.86 10.75 24.61
C ILE A 33 12.47 11.85 23.63
N THR A 34 13.15 13.00 23.70
CA THR A 34 12.89 14.14 22.80
C THR A 34 13.17 13.77 21.35
N GLY A 35 14.33 13.16 21.08
CA GLY A 35 14.69 12.69 19.74
C GLY A 35 13.72 11.64 19.20
N ASN A 36 13.24 10.73 20.05
CA ASN A 36 12.21 9.75 19.65
C ASN A 36 10.89 10.43 19.32
N ALA A 37 10.46 11.44 20.08
CA ALA A 37 9.23 12.17 19.79
C ALA A 37 9.31 12.92 18.45
N GLU A 38 10.47 13.52 18.14
CA GLU A 38 10.73 14.15 16.85
C GLU A 38 10.72 13.14 15.69
N ASN A 39 11.38 12.00 15.87
CA ASN A 39 11.39 10.93 14.88
C ASN A 39 9.98 10.37 14.62
N MET A 40 9.15 10.21 15.66
CA MET A 40 7.76 9.79 15.49
C MET A 40 6.94 10.80 14.66
N LYS A 41 7.15 12.10 14.87
CA LYS A 41 6.51 13.15 14.03
C LYS A 41 6.98 13.07 12.59
N ALA A 42 8.28 12.87 12.37
CA ALA A 42 8.84 12.73 11.04
C ALA A 42 8.29 11.48 10.31
N ILE A 43 8.16 10.36 11.01
CA ILE A 43 7.55 9.13 10.47
C ILE A 43 6.11 9.38 10.07
N ALA A 44 5.30 10.00 10.93
CA ALA A 44 3.90 10.32 10.62
C ALA A 44 3.78 11.21 9.37
N ALA A 45 4.63 12.22 9.23
CA ALA A 45 4.65 13.08 8.04
C ALA A 45 5.04 12.30 6.77
N ARG A 46 5.98 11.35 6.86
CA ARG A 46 6.36 10.48 5.74
C ARG A 46 5.25 9.51 5.36
N ASP A 47 4.51 8.96 6.32
CA ASP A 47 3.37 8.09 6.03
C ASP A 47 2.26 8.83 5.28
N GLU A 48 1.98 10.08 5.65
CA GLU A 48 1.04 10.93 4.91
C GLU A 48 1.51 11.21 3.48
N GLU A 49 2.80 11.50 3.30
CA GLU A 49 3.39 11.72 1.98
C GLU A 49 3.30 10.46 1.10
N ILE A 50 3.60 9.28 1.66
CA ILE A 50 3.47 7.99 0.96
C ILE A 50 2.03 7.78 0.51
N LYS A 51 1.06 8.02 1.39
CA LYS A 51 -0.36 7.87 1.07
C LYS A 51 -0.78 8.81 -0.07
N HIS A 52 -0.31 10.06 -0.04
CA HIS A 52 -0.54 11.02 -1.12
C HIS A 52 0.07 10.59 -2.45
N LEU A 53 1.30 10.06 -2.43
CA LEU A 53 1.99 9.56 -3.63
C LEU A 53 1.30 8.32 -4.21
N GLN A 54 0.81 7.41 -3.35
CA GLN A 54 0.05 6.24 -3.77
C GLN A 54 -1.26 6.65 -4.47
N ASP A 55 -2.07 7.52 -3.85
CA ASP A 55 -3.32 8.02 -4.47
C ASP A 55 -3.06 8.73 -5.81
N ARG A 56 -1.97 9.50 -5.91
CA ARG A 56 -1.57 10.13 -7.16
C ARG A 56 -1.17 9.10 -8.22
N ASN A 57 -0.44 8.05 -7.84
CA ASN A 57 -0.05 6.99 -8.75
C ASN A 57 -1.29 6.23 -9.27
N ASP A 58 -2.20 5.85 -8.39
CA ASP A 58 -3.44 5.15 -8.76
C ASP A 58 -4.27 5.97 -9.76
N LYS A 59 -4.37 7.29 -9.55
CA LYS A 59 -5.02 8.21 -10.49
C LYS A 59 -4.32 8.25 -11.85
N LEU A 60 -2.99 8.28 -11.88
CA LEU A 60 -2.22 8.27 -13.13
C LEU A 60 -2.35 6.94 -13.86
N VAL A 61 -2.29 5.81 -13.15
CA VAL A 61 -2.50 4.48 -13.72
C VAL A 61 -3.89 4.38 -14.34
N SER A 62 -4.92 4.85 -13.62
CA SER A 62 -6.30 4.88 -14.11
C SER A 62 -6.44 5.78 -15.35
N ALA A 63 -5.89 6.99 -15.31
CA ALA A 63 -5.92 7.92 -16.43
C ALA A 63 -5.20 7.36 -17.66
N ASN A 64 -4.02 6.77 -17.48
CA ASN A 64 -3.28 6.13 -18.56
C ASN A 64 -4.03 4.93 -19.14
N GLY A 65 -4.63 4.08 -18.29
CA GLY A 65 -5.49 2.98 -18.74
C GLY A 65 -6.67 3.46 -19.59
N ALA A 66 -7.34 4.53 -19.14
CA ALA A 66 -8.44 5.15 -19.87
C ALA A 66 -7.98 5.78 -21.21
N LEU A 67 -6.79 6.35 -21.26
CA LEU A 67 -6.21 6.90 -22.49
C LEU A 67 -5.86 5.80 -23.49
N LEU A 68 -5.25 4.70 -23.04
CA LEU A 68 -4.93 3.54 -23.89
C LEU A 68 -6.18 2.90 -24.51
N GLN A 69 -7.31 2.92 -23.80
CA GLN A 69 -8.60 2.47 -24.37
C GLN A 69 -9.17 3.44 -25.42
N LYS A 70 -8.86 4.74 -25.30
CA LYS A 70 -9.35 5.79 -26.21
C LYS A 70 -8.48 5.98 -27.44
N VAL A 71 -7.21 5.59 -27.39
CA VAL A 71 -6.33 5.57 -28.55
C VAL A 71 -6.52 4.22 -29.24
N PRO A 72 -7.08 4.16 -30.47
CA PRO A 72 -7.06 2.92 -31.23
C PRO A 72 -5.59 2.54 -31.46
N MET A 73 -5.12 1.53 -30.74
CA MET A 73 -3.83 0.90 -30.99
C MET A 73 -3.91 0.38 -32.42
N GLY A 74 -3.26 1.10 -33.34
CA GLY A 74 -3.38 0.91 -34.78
C GLY A 74 -3.06 -0.50 -35.23
N PHE A 75 -4.07 -1.35 -35.21
CA PHE A 75 -4.30 -2.47 -36.12
C PHE A 75 -5.80 -2.53 -36.36
N GLU A 76 -6.35 -1.45 -36.92
CA GLU A 76 -7.55 -1.55 -37.73
C GLU A 76 -7.20 -2.47 -38.92
N LYS A 77 -7.41 -3.78 -38.76
CA LYS A 77 -7.78 -4.58 -39.91
C LYS A 77 -9.04 -3.93 -40.44
N LYS A 78 -8.94 -3.26 -41.60
CA LYS A 78 -10.08 -2.82 -42.39
C LYS A 78 -11.10 -3.96 -42.39
N SER A 79 -12.16 -3.80 -41.62
CA SER A 79 -13.30 -4.70 -41.74
C SER A 79 -13.92 -4.37 -43.09
N GLU A 80 -13.60 -5.18 -44.09
CA GLU A 80 -14.38 -5.27 -45.32
C GLU A 80 -15.87 -5.34 -44.94
N PRO A 81 -16.77 -4.71 -45.71
CA PRO A 81 -18.19 -4.74 -45.40
C PRO A 81 -18.66 -6.19 -45.48
N LYS A 82 -18.89 -6.81 -44.31
CA LYS A 82 -19.46 -8.14 -44.23
C LYS A 82 -20.85 -8.08 -44.85
N GLU A 83 -20.99 -8.75 -45.99
CA GLU A 83 -22.28 -9.26 -46.46
C GLU A 83 -23.01 -9.93 -45.29
N LYS A 84 -24.35 -9.81 -45.29
CA LYS A 84 -25.24 -10.37 -44.28
C LYS A 84 -25.00 -11.88 -44.13
N GLU A 85 -24.14 -12.28 -43.20
CA GLU A 85 -24.02 -13.67 -42.75
C GLU A 85 -25.12 -13.94 -41.71
N GLU A 86 -25.92 -14.96 -41.99
CA GLU A 86 -26.95 -15.53 -41.11
C GLU A 86 -26.40 -15.80 -39.69
N PRO A 87 -27.24 -15.70 -38.63
CA PRO A 87 -26.78 -15.81 -37.26
C PRO A 87 -26.15 -17.19 -37.01
N LYS A 88 -24.83 -17.22 -36.82
CA LYS A 88 -24.09 -18.43 -36.44
C LYS A 88 -24.62 -18.91 -35.08
N PRO A 89 -24.97 -20.21 -34.94
CA PRO A 89 -25.52 -20.73 -33.70
C PRO A 89 -24.52 -20.52 -32.56
N GLN A 90 -25.01 -20.01 -31.43
CA GLN A 90 -24.22 -19.84 -30.22
C GLN A 90 -23.90 -21.23 -29.65
N ILE A 91 -22.73 -21.75 -29.97
CA ILE A 91 -22.23 -22.98 -29.35
C ILE A 91 -21.93 -22.64 -27.89
N SER A 92 -22.67 -23.24 -26.97
CA SER A 92 -22.47 -23.03 -25.54
C SER A 92 -21.28 -23.87 -25.06
N LEU A 93 -20.58 -23.45 -24.01
CA LEU A 93 -19.45 -24.22 -23.47
C LEU A 93 -19.88 -25.65 -23.07
N LYS A 94 -21.16 -25.86 -22.73
CA LYS A 94 -21.69 -27.20 -22.42
C LYS A 94 -21.67 -28.16 -23.62
N ASP A 95 -21.66 -27.63 -24.84
CA ASP A 95 -21.61 -28.44 -26.05
C ASP A 95 -20.19 -28.89 -26.39
N ALA A 96 -19.18 -28.28 -25.76
CA ALA A 96 -17.77 -28.61 -25.96
C ALA A 96 -17.21 -29.65 -24.97
N PHE A 97 -17.90 -29.91 -23.85
CA PHE A 97 -17.40 -30.75 -22.75
C PHE A 97 -18.39 -31.87 -22.36
N ASP A 98 -17.86 -33.07 -22.12
CA ASP A 98 -18.62 -34.16 -21.51
C ASP A 98 -18.92 -33.91 -20.01
N SER A 99 -19.76 -34.75 -19.39
CA SER A 99 -20.12 -34.62 -17.97
C SER A 99 -18.94 -34.79 -16.99
N LYS A 100 -17.75 -35.14 -17.50
CA LYS A 100 -16.50 -35.30 -16.76
C LYS A 100 -15.49 -34.21 -17.10
N GLY A 101 -15.85 -33.23 -17.94
CA GLY A 101 -15.01 -32.09 -18.31
C GLY A 101 -14.00 -32.36 -19.43
N ASN A 102 -14.14 -33.46 -20.18
CA ASN A 102 -13.28 -33.73 -21.34
C ASN A 102 -13.87 -33.13 -22.61
N PHE A 103 -13.00 -32.70 -23.53
CA PHE A 103 -13.41 -32.21 -24.84
C PHE A 103 -14.02 -33.34 -25.68
N LEU A 104 -15.22 -33.12 -26.19
CA LEU A 104 -15.84 -33.99 -27.20
C LEU A 104 -15.14 -33.70 -28.54
N LYS A 105 -14.39 -34.68 -29.06
CA LYS A 105 -13.62 -34.55 -30.31
C LYS A 105 -14.49 -34.72 -31.55
#